data_AF-A0AAW8V5U8-F1
#
_entry.id   AF-A0AAW8V5U8-F1
#
_cell.length_a   1.000
_cell.length_b   1.000
_cell.length_c   1.000
_cell.angle_alpha   90.00
_cell.angle_beta   90.00
_cell.angle_gamma   90.00
#
_symmetry.space_group_name_H-M   'P 1'
#
loop_
_entity.id
_entity.type
_entity.pdbx_description
1 polymer ?
#
loop_
_entity_poly.entity_id
_entity_poly.type
_entity_poly.pdbx_seq_one_letter_code
_entity_poly.pdbx_strand_id
1 'polypeptide(L)'
;MDITTQNIELRYLSEQFYLDVAPHLKEILLKETRPYCVLLVRVKNLDFALPLRSNLPEREGVGIKTIPNPQEYGKFKGIDFSKAILLTDKSYLKTDTVQLKNKSELLNIQGNERRIVREFKKYVSEYITAHKNGYKLDHKFEYTTLINYHTELKIS
;
A
#
# COMPACT_ATOMS: atom_id res chain seq x y z
N MET A 1 -17.37 22.93 2.90
CA MET A 1 -16.92 21.57 2.53
C MET A 1 -15.67 21.34 3.36
N ASP A 2 -15.83 20.74 4.52
CA ASP A 2 -14.74 20.60 5.49
C ASP A 2 -13.71 19.64 4.94
N ILE A 3 -12.55 20.20 4.58
CA ILE A 3 -11.37 19.40 4.25
C ILE A 3 -10.78 18.98 5.59
N THR A 4 -11.37 17.95 6.21
CA THR A 4 -10.67 17.20 7.25
C THR A 4 -9.42 16.65 6.60
N THR A 5 -8.27 17.23 6.93
CA THR A 5 -6.96 16.60 6.72
C THR A 5 -7.06 15.25 7.41
N GLN A 6 -7.08 14.16 6.65
CA GLN A 6 -6.77 12.88 7.25
C GLN A 6 -5.36 13.04 7.84
N ASN A 7 -5.11 12.46 9.01
CA ASN A 7 -3.75 12.39 9.52
C ASN A 7 -3.14 11.13 8.91
N ILE A 8 -1.96 11.26 8.33
CA ILE A 8 -1.16 10.11 7.92
C ILE A 8 -0.95 9.19 9.11
N GLU A 9 -1.41 7.95 8.98
CA GLU A 9 -1.23 6.91 9.99
C GLU A 9 -0.27 5.84 9.46
N LEU A 10 0.92 5.78 10.07
CA LEU A 10 1.90 4.72 9.81
C LEU A 10 1.81 3.67 10.93
N ARG A 11 1.77 2.39 10.55
CA ARG A 11 1.75 1.25 11.48
C ARG A 11 2.75 0.18 11.04
N TYR A 12 3.10 -0.70 11.96
CA TYR A 12 3.68 -2.00 11.61
C TYR A 12 2.57 -3.05 11.57
N LEU A 13 2.67 -4.00 10.64
CA LEU A 13 1.84 -5.20 10.70
C LEU A 13 2.26 -6.06 11.91
N SER A 14 1.28 -6.66 12.57
CA SER A 14 1.50 -7.60 13.68
C SER A 14 2.10 -8.92 13.17
N GLU A 15 2.69 -9.70 14.07
CA GLU A 15 3.09 -11.07 13.74
C GLU A 15 1.89 -11.96 13.40
N GLN A 16 0.76 -11.75 14.09
CA GLN A 16 -0.48 -12.48 13.84
C GLN A 16 -0.97 -12.35 12.40
N PHE A 17 -0.83 -11.16 11.79
CA PHE A 17 -1.13 -10.98 10.36
C PHE A 17 -0.34 -11.94 9.46
N TYR A 18 0.94 -12.15 9.77
CA TYR A 18 1.80 -13.02 8.98
C TYR A 18 1.55 -14.51 9.23
N LEU A 19 0.93 -14.86 10.36
CA LEU A 19 0.51 -16.22 10.68
C LEU A 19 -0.85 -16.55 10.06
N ASP A 20 -1.82 -15.64 10.18
CA ASP A 20 -3.23 -15.93 9.87
C ASP A 20 -3.64 -15.56 8.45
N VAL A 21 -3.08 -14.48 7.91
CA VAL A 21 -3.59 -13.86 6.66
C VAL A 21 -2.58 -14.00 5.54
N ALA A 22 -1.35 -13.56 5.77
CA ALA A 22 -0.33 -13.47 4.72
C ALA A 22 -0.09 -14.79 3.95
N PRO A 23 -0.07 -15.99 4.58
CA PRO A 23 0.16 -17.26 3.86
C PRO A 23 -0.90 -17.59 2.82
N HIS A 24 -2.08 -16.97 2.91
CA HIS A 24 -3.20 -17.19 2.00
C HIS A 24 -3.34 -16.11 0.92
N LEU A 25 -2.55 -15.04 0.98
CA LEU A 25 -2.59 -13.96 0.01
C LEU A 25 -1.62 -14.22 -1.14
N LYS A 26 -2.14 -14.26 -2.35
CA LYS A 26 -1.31 -14.25 -3.56
C LYS A 26 -0.59 -12.92 -3.68
N GLU A 27 0.66 -12.96 -4.14
CA GLU A 27 1.49 -11.78 -4.43
C GLU A 27 1.84 -10.90 -3.22
N ILE A 28 1.55 -11.35 -2.00
CA ILE A 28 1.93 -10.63 -0.78
C ILE A 28 3.45 -10.50 -0.65
N LEU A 29 3.89 -9.47 0.07
CA LEU A 29 5.27 -9.35 0.48
C LEU A 29 5.51 -10.07 1.80
N LEU A 30 6.42 -11.03 1.79
CA LEU A 30 6.92 -11.71 2.99
C LEU A 30 8.37 -11.29 3.26
N LYS A 31 8.65 -10.96 4.52
CA LYS A 31 10.02 -10.73 5.03
C LYS A 31 10.16 -11.44 6.37
N GLU A 32 11.07 -12.39 6.43
CA GLU A 32 11.26 -13.25 7.60
C GLU A 32 11.66 -12.49 8.86
N THR A 33 12.33 -11.33 8.73
CA THR A 33 13.01 -10.69 9.85
C THR A 33 12.47 -9.31 10.22
N ARG A 34 11.50 -8.75 9.47
CA ARG A 34 11.01 -7.39 9.77
C ARG A 34 9.55 -7.16 9.35
N PRO A 35 8.68 -6.77 10.30
CA PRO A 35 7.35 -6.27 9.99
C PRO A 35 7.39 -5.10 9.00
N TYR A 36 6.50 -5.11 8.01
CA TYR A 36 6.37 -4.00 7.08
C TYR A 36 5.78 -2.78 7.79
N CYS A 37 6.44 -1.64 7.61
CA CYS A 37 5.81 -0.36 7.86
C CYS A 37 4.78 -0.13 6.75
N VAL A 38 3.55 0.19 7.12
CA VAL A 38 2.44 0.42 6.20
C VAL A 38 1.84 1.79 6.45
N LEU A 39 1.37 2.43 5.39
CA LEU A 39 0.53 3.61 5.43
C LEU A 39 -0.93 3.21 5.35
N LEU A 40 -1.74 3.62 6.31
CA LEU A 40 -3.18 3.34 6.29
C LEU A 40 -3.90 4.33 5.36
N VAL A 41 -4.71 3.82 4.46
CA VAL A 41 -5.51 4.62 3.52
C VAL A 41 -6.89 4.00 3.36
N ARG A 42 -7.94 4.82 3.45
CA ARG A 42 -9.32 4.38 3.22
C ARG A 42 -9.78 4.71 1.80
N VAL A 43 -10.23 3.71 1.04
CA VAL A 43 -10.77 3.85 -0.31
C VAL A 43 -12.04 3.02 -0.45
N LYS A 44 -13.14 3.62 -0.95
CA LYS A 44 -14.44 2.92 -1.16
C LYS A 44 -14.95 2.19 0.09
N ASN A 45 -14.79 2.79 1.27
CA ASN A 45 -15.14 2.22 2.58
C ASN A 45 -14.34 1.00 3.01
N LEU A 46 -13.25 0.69 2.31
CA LEU A 46 -12.28 -0.34 2.65
C LEU A 46 -11.03 0.31 3.22
N ASP A 47 -10.51 -0.24 4.30
CA ASP A 47 -9.26 0.20 4.92
C ASP A 47 -8.10 -0.61 4.33
N PHE A 48 -7.13 0.07 3.75
CA PHE A 48 -5.94 -0.55 3.16
C PHE A 48 -4.68 -0.17 3.94
N ALA A 49 -3.76 -1.13 4.06
CA ALA A 49 -2.38 -0.92 4.49
C ALA A 49 -1.45 -0.96 3.26
N LEU A 50 -0.81 0.17 2.94
CA LEU A 50 0.10 0.31 1.81
C LEU A 50 1.56 0.15 2.29
N PRO A 51 2.28 -0.90 1.91
CA PRO A 51 3.63 -1.12 2.40
C PRO A 51 4.63 -0.07 1.89
N LEU A 52 5.46 0.41 2.81
CA LEU A 52 6.66 1.17 2.48
C LEU A 52 7.78 0.19 2.10
N ARG A 53 8.46 0.49 0.99
CA ARG A 53 9.58 -0.29 0.46
C ARG A 53 10.84 0.54 0.37
N SER A 54 11.98 -0.07 0.70
CA SER A 54 13.30 0.53 0.41
C SER A 54 13.59 0.60 -1.08
N ASN A 55 13.04 -0.34 -1.85
CA ASN A 55 13.12 -0.40 -3.31
C ASN A 55 11.71 -0.55 -3.88
N LEU A 56 11.12 0.55 -4.30
CA LEU A 56 9.87 0.54 -5.06
C LEU A 56 10.15 -0.01 -6.47
N PRO A 57 9.29 -0.90 -7.03
CA PRO A 57 9.46 -1.36 -8.39
C PRO A 57 9.44 -0.20 -9.39
N GLU A 58 10.18 -0.34 -10.50
CA GLU A 58 10.30 0.72 -11.51
C GLU A 58 9.11 0.81 -12.46
N ARG A 59 8.14 -0.11 -12.33
CA ARG A 59 6.92 -0.08 -13.13
C ARG A 59 6.12 1.18 -12.87
N GLU A 60 5.72 1.86 -13.94
CA GLU A 60 4.90 3.06 -13.86
C GLU A 60 3.56 2.77 -13.15
N GLY A 61 3.10 3.69 -12.31
CA GLY A 61 1.80 3.59 -11.64
C GLY A 61 1.68 2.53 -10.54
N VAL A 62 2.76 1.81 -10.20
CA VAL A 62 2.78 0.77 -9.15
C VAL A 62 2.75 1.36 -7.73
N GLY A 63 2.99 2.67 -7.57
CA GLY A 63 3.15 3.31 -6.28
C GLY A 63 3.65 4.75 -6.37
N ILE A 64 4.09 5.30 -5.24
CA ILE A 64 4.67 6.65 -5.14
C ILE A 64 6.07 6.58 -4.56
N LYS A 65 7.04 7.15 -5.29
CA LYS A 65 8.41 7.34 -4.82
C LYS A 65 8.44 8.41 -3.73
N THR A 66 9.17 8.15 -2.65
CA THR A 66 9.33 9.09 -1.51
C THR A 66 10.68 9.79 -1.57
N ILE A 67 11.76 9.04 -1.37
CA ILE A 67 13.15 9.52 -1.39
C ILE A 67 14.05 8.56 -2.18
N PRO A 68 15.21 9.02 -2.70
CA PRO A 68 16.23 8.12 -3.22
C PRO A 68 16.64 7.08 -2.17
N ASN A 69 16.93 5.85 -2.60
CA ASN A 69 17.47 4.84 -1.70
C ASN A 69 18.97 5.13 -1.47
N PRO A 70 19.42 5.43 -0.24
CA PRO A 70 20.83 5.70 0.02
C PRO A 70 21.72 4.45 -0.08
N GLN A 71 21.14 3.24 -0.08
CA GLN A 71 21.87 1.99 -0.24
C GLN A 71 22.02 1.54 -1.70
N GLU A 72 21.22 2.07 -2.63
CA GLU A 72 21.18 1.59 -4.02
C GLU A 72 20.98 2.76 -4.98
N TYR A 73 22.03 3.12 -5.73
CA TYR A 73 22.00 4.23 -6.69
C TYR A 73 20.93 4.01 -7.77
N GLY A 74 20.20 5.08 -8.11
CA GLY A 74 19.11 5.05 -9.09
C GLY A 74 17.81 4.43 -8.58
N LYS A 75 17.81 3.78 -7.42
CA LYS A 75 16.59 3.24 -6.79
C LYS A 75 15.95 4.26 -5.86
N PHE A 76 14.65 4.09 -5.64
CA PHE A 76 13.86 4.93 -4.77
C PHE A 76 13.13 4.09 -3.74
N LYS A 77 13.06 4.62 -2.53
CA LYS A 77 12.06 4.20 -1.57
C LYS A 77 10.68 4.67 -2.03
N GLY A 78 9.64 4.03 -1.51
CA GLY A 78 8.29 4.45 -1.83
C GLY A 78 7.19 3.65 -1.16
N ILE A 79 5.96 4.07 -1.44
CA ILE A 79 4.72 3.40 -1.05
C ILE A 79 4.29 2.54 -2.24
N ASP A 80 4.11 1.24 -2.02
CA ASP A 80 3.79 0.27 -3.07
C ASP A 80 2.28 -0.06 -3.08
N PHE A 81 1.58 0.36 -4.13
CA PHE A 81 0.16 0.10 -4.30
C PHE A 81 -0.12 -1.34 -4.75
N SER A 82 0.81 -1.95 -5.49
CA SER A 82 0.64 -3.33 -5.95
C SER A 82 0.66 -4.35 -4.82
N LYS A 83 1.14 -3.96 -3.64
CA LYS A 83 1.24 -4.83 -2.46
C LYS A 83 0.30 -4.39 -1.34
N ALA A 84 -0.75 -3.64 -1.67
CA ALA A 84 -1.75 -3.16 -0.73
C ALA A 84 -2.47 -4.32 -0.02
N ILE A 85 -2.61 -4.20 1.29
CA ILE A 85 -3.28 -5.20 2.13
C ILE A 85 -4.64 -4.66 2.50
N LEU A 86 -5.70 -5.43 2.27
CA LEU A 86 -7.02 -5.10 2.79
C LEU A 86 -7.06 -5.45 4.28
N LEU A 87 -7.36 -4.47 5.13
CA LEU A 87 -7.46 -4.66 6.58
C LEU A 87 -8.90 -4.98 6.95
N THR A 88 -9.17 -6.23 7.30
CA THR A 88 -10.46 -6.69 7.82
C THR A 88 -10.53 -6.61 9.35
N ASP A 89 -9.38 -6.65 10.02
CA ASP A 89 -9.24 -6.52 11.47
C ASP A 89 -8.07 -5.58 11.82
N LYS A 90 -8.32 -4.67 12.77
CA LYS A 90 -7.31 -3.74 13.30
C LYS A 90 -6.33 -4.41 14.24
N SER A 91 -6.65 -5.58 14.80
CA SER A 91 -5.72 -6.38 15.62
C SER A 91 -4.45 -6.76 14.86
N TYR A 92 -4.51 -6.76 13.53
CA TYR A 92 -3.37 -6.99 12.66
C TYR A 92 -2.36 -5.85 12.59
N LEU A 93 -2.62 -4.73 13.28
CA LEU A 93 -1.70 -3.59 13.39
C LEU A 93 -1.06 -3.56 14.77
N LYS A 94 0.27 -3.39 14.83
CA LYS A 94 0.95 -3.12 16.10
C LYS A 94 0.51 -1.77 16.65
N THR A 95 0.33 -1.68 17.96
CA THR A 95 -0.01 -0.45 18.69
C THR A 95 1.15 0.52 18.79
N ASP A 96 2.38 0.04 18.58
CA ASP A 96 3.60 0.84 18.68
C ASP A 96 3.62 2.01 17.69
N THR A 97 4.25 3.10 18.11
CA THR A 97 4.46 4.25 17.22
C THR A 97 5.53 3.93 16.20
N VAL A 98 5.23 4.12 14.91
CA VAL A 98 6.23 3.97 13.86
C VAL A 98 7.21 5.14 13.92
N GLN A 99 8.50 4.81 14.00
CA GLN A 99 9.58 5.76 13.78
C GLN A 99 10.35 5.39 12.51
N LEU A 100 10.13 6.17 11.44
CA LEU A 100 10.93 6.04 10.24
C LEU A 100 12.36 6.54 10.54
N LYS A 101 13.37 5.74 10.16
CA LYS A 101 14.78 6.12 10.33
C LYS A 101 15.15 7.40 9.59
N ASN A 102 14.45 7.73 8.50
CA ASN A 102 14.70 8.91 7.69
C ASN A 102 13.56 9.92 7.85
N LYS A 103 13.86 11.07 8.48
CA LYS A 103 12.88 12.14 8.73
C LYS A 103 12.37 12.78 7.43
N SER A 104 13.22 12.91 6.41
CA SER A 104 12.83 13.46 5.11
C SER A 104 11.84 12.55 4.38
N GLU A 105 11.93 11.24 4.57
CA GLU A 105 10.94 10.28 4.06
C GLU A 105 9.56 10.52 4.69
N LEU A 106 9.52 10.68 6.02
CA LEU A 106 8.28 11.00 6.74
C LEU A 106 7.67 12.33 6.27
N LEU A 107 8.48 13.38 6.17
CA LEU A 107 8.04 14.70 5.70
C LEU A 107 7.54 14.65 4.25
N ASN A 108 8.19 13.86 3.39
CA ASN A 108 7.74 13.67 2.02
C ASN A 108 6.36 12.99 1.97
N ILE A 109 6.17 11.94 2.76
CA ILE A 109 4.88 11.23 2.86
C ILE A 109 3.80 12.20 3.35
N GLN A 110 4.06 12.93 4.44
CA GLN A 110 3.16 13.95 5.01
C GLN A 110 2.81 15.05 4.01
N GLY A 111 3.80 15.62 3.32
CA GLY A 111 3.57 16.65 2.31
C GLY A 111 2.81 16.16 1.07
N ASN A 112 2.78 14.84 0.82
CA ASN A 112 2.13 14.24 -0.35
C ASN A 112 0.87 13.44 -0.02
N GLU A 113 0.33 13.53 1.20
CA GLU A 113 -0.82 12.74 1.63
C GLU A 113 -1.97 12.71 0.61
N ARG A 114 -2.47 13.90 0.23
CA ARG A 114 -3.60 14.04 -0.69
C ARG A 114 -3.31 13.40 -2.03
N ARG A 115 -2.07 13.48 -2.51
CA ARG A 115 -1.63 12.82 -3.75
C ARG A 115 -1.64 11.31 -3.57
N ILE A 116 -1.13 10.80 -2.46
CA ILE A 116 -1.10 9.35 -2.17
C ILE A 116 -2.52 8.78 -2.18
N VAL A 117 -3.44 9.37 -1.43
CA VAL A 117 -4.83 8.92 -1.36
C VAL A 117 -5.49 8.98 -2.74
N ARG A 118 -5.30 10.08 -3.48
CA ARG A 118 -5.87 10.26 -4.82
C ARG A 118 -5.35 9.22 -5.81
N GLU A 119 -4.03 9.03 -5.90
CA GLU A 119 -3.42 8.07 -6.84
C GLU A 119 -3.77 6.63 -6.47
N PHE A 120 -3.80 6.28 -5.17
CA PHE A 120 -4.21 4.93 -4.77
C PHE A 120 -5.70 4.68 -5.06
N LYS A 121 -6.58 5.67 -4.83
CA LYS A 121 -7.99 5.58 -5.22
C LYS A 121 -8.15 5.37 -6.73
N LYS A 122 -7.33 6.06 -7.54
CA LYS A 122 -7.28 5.88 -9.00
C LYS A 122 -6.82 4.47 -9.35
N TYR A 123 -5.73 3.98 -8.76
CA TYR A 123 -5.21 2.63 -8.95
C TYR A 123 -6.28 1.55 -8.72
N VAL A 124 -6.98 1.60 -7.59
CA VAL A 124 -8.07 0.66 -7.26
C VAL A 124 -9.24 0.78 -8.23
N SER A 125 -9.60 2.01 -8.63
CA SER A 125 -10.74 2.23 -9.54
C SER A 125 -10.45 1.72 -10.95
N GLU A 126 -9.23 1.94 -11.46
CA GLU A 126 -8.80 1.44 -12.76
C GLU A 126 -8.75 -0.10 -12.79
N TYR A 127 -8.28 -0.73 -11.70
CA TYR A 127 -8.31 -2.18 -11.55
C TYR A 127 -9.73 -2.75 -11.66
N ILE A 128 -10.66 -2.19 -10.88
CA ILE A 128 -12.08 -2.59 -10.91
C ILE A 128 -12.67 -2.41 -12.32
N THR A 129 -12.46 -1.25 -12.93
CA THR A 129 -12.99 -0.94 -14.26
C THR A 129 -12.46 -1.93 -15.30
N ALA A 130 -11.16 -2.24 -15.29
CA ALA A 130 -10.57 -3.17 -16.23
C ALA A 130 -11.20 -4.57 -16.10
N HIS A 131 -11.39 -5.07 -14.88
CA HIS A 131 -12.04 -6.36 -14.67
C HIS A 131 -13.51 -6.37 -15.09
N LYS A 132 -14.29 -5.35 -14.71
CA LYS A 132 -15.73 -5.28 -15.03
C LYS A 132 -16.01 -5.20 -16.53
N ASN A 133 -15.11 -4.58 -17.28
CA ASN A 133 -15.27 -4.41 -18.72
C ASN A 133 -14.51 -5.47 -19.53
N GLY A 134 -13.86 -6.45 -18.89
CA GLY A 134 -13.06 -7.47 -19.57
C GLY A 134 -11.83 -6.92 -20.30
N TYR A 135 -11.30 -5.78 -19.86
CA TYR A 135 -10.11 -5.18 -20.47
C TYR A 135 -8.83 -5.92 -20.05
N LYS A 136 -7.84 -5.88 -20.93
CA LYS A 136 -6.48 -6.31 -20.58
C LYS A 136 -5.96 -5.45 -19.43
N LEU A 137 -5.45 -6.11 -18.38
CA LEU A 137 -4.84 -5.41 -17.26
C LEU A 137 -3.54 -4.72 -17.68
N ASP A 138 -3.37 -3.49 -17.21
CA ASP A 138 -2.12 -2.74 -17.29
C ASP A 138 -1.01 -3.43 -16.49
N HIS A 139 0.23 -3.31 -16.96
CA HIS A 139 1.42 -3.87 -16.33
C HIS A 139 1.63 -3.44 -14.87
N LYS A 140 1.09 -2.29 -14.44
CA LYS A 140 1.11 -1.86 -13.03
C LYS A 140 0.28 -2.74 -12.09
N PHE A 141 -0.63 -3.54 -12.63
CA PHE A 141 -1.41 -4.54 -11.90
C PHE A 141 -0.74 -5.92 -11.90
N GLU A 142 0.38 -6.08 -12.59
CA GLU A 142 1.17 -7.30 -12.53
C GLU A 142 1.66 -7.53 -11.09
N TYR A 143 1.42 -8.74 -10.57
CA TYR A 143 1.69 -9.11 -9.17
C TYR A 143 0.94 -8.23 -8.15
N THR A 144 -0.24 -7.71 -8.49
CA THR A 144 -1.05 -6.95 -7.53
C THR A 144 -1.74 -7.86 -6.53
N THR A 145 -1.77 -7.49 -5.26
CA THR A 145 -2.52 -8.18 -4.20
C THR A 145 -4.03 -7.95 -4.32
N LEU A 146 -4.50 -7.00 -5.14
CA LEU A 146 -5.93 -6.76 -5.35
C LEU A 146 -6.68 -7.98 -5.93
N ILE A 147 -5.95 -8.93 -6.53
CA ILE A 147 -6.52 -10.22 -6.99
C ILE A 147 -7.16 -11.03 -5.86
N ASN A 148 -6.78 -10.77 -4.60
CA ASN A 148 -7.32 -11.48 -3.45
C ASN A 148 -8.62 -10.85 -2.91
N TYR A 149 -9.05 -9.70 -3.42
CA TYR A 149 -10.13 -8.90 -2.83
C TYR A 149 -11.30 -8.64 -3.79
N HIS A 150 -11.52 -9.50 -4.79
CA HIS A 150 -12.54 -9.28 -5.82
C HIS A 150 -13.95 -9.15 -5.24
N THR A 151 -14.28 -9.97 -4.24
CA THR A 151 -15.57 -9.91 -3.53
C THR A 151 -15.77 -8.56 -2.85
N GLU A 152 -14.79 -8.09 -2.09
CA GLU A 152 -14.84 -6.81 -1.36
C GLU A 152 -14.83 -5.61 -2.32
N LEU A 153 -14.11 -5.73 -3.44
CA LEU A 153 -14.07 -4.74 -4.51
C LEU A 153 -15.31 -4.75 -5.41
N LYS A 154 -16.25 -5.68 -5.20
CA LYS A 154 -17.48 -5.84 -6.00
C LYS A 154 -17.18 -6.06 -7.48
N ILE A 155 -16.17 -6.86 -7.76
CA ILE A 155 -15.80 -7.38 -9.08
C ILE A 155 -16.44 -8.78 -9.15
N SER A 156 -17.74 -8.81 -9.41
CA SER A 156 -18.54 -10.02 -9.62
C SER A 156 -19.17 -9.95 -10.98
#